data_AF-A0A1T5CT40-F1
#
_entry.id   AF-A0A1T5CT40-F1
#
_cell.length_a   1.000
_cell.length_b   1.000
_cell.length_c   1.000
_cell.angle_alpha   90.00
_cell.angle_beta   90.00
_cell.angle_gamma   90.00
#
_symmetry.space_group_name_H-M   'P 1'
#
loop_
_entity.id
_entity.type
_entity.pdbx_description
1 polymer ?
#
loop_
_entity_poly.entity_id
_entity_poly.type
_entity_poly.pdbx_seq_one_letter_code
_entity_poly.pdbx_strand_id
1 'polypeptide(L)'
;MNKIYSSILLALMALASACSNETSINEDDASEVIEQHLELEPEYETTIFRFGEIKLRANKDRQVLNKYRQLESQGLIEMTLDEQKKVFLSKDTTFVYQIRLTEKAAPLVLEQGKDRATVKALNYILDEDKPVNFVKSNNKTAKATVSLKKAETEFYPFLNKDSNSDFITKTYKLRLKKDKGWEVE
;
A
#
# COMPACT_ATOMS: atom_id res chain seq x y z
N MET A 1 20.68 47.56 -0.43
CA MET A 1 20.14 47.77 -1.79
C MET A 1 21.15 47.22 -2.76
N ASN A 2 20.79 46.18 -3.51
CA ASN A 2 21.30 45.88 -4.85
C ASN A 2 20.37 44.83 -5.44
N LYS A 3 19.59 45.26 -6.44
CA LYS A 3 18.79 44.41 -7.32
C LYS A 3 19.71 43.88 -8.43
N ILE A 4 19.22 42.85 -9.11
CA ILE A 4 19.61 42.34 -10.44
C ILE A 4 20.52 41.11 -10.41
N TYR A 5 19.87 39.93 -10.36
CA TYR A 5 20.12 38.77 -11.24
C TYR A 5 18.76 38.06 -11.33
N SER A 6 17.82 38.52 -12.16
CA SER A 6 17.70 38.20 -13.60
C SER A 6 18.21 36.80 -13.95
N SER A 7 17.26 35.87 -13.99
CA SER A 7 17.15 34.87 -15.05
C SER A 7 18.29 33.85 -15.20
N ILE A 8 18.42 32.89 -14.28
CA ILE A 8 18.87 31.51 -14.58
C ILE A 8 18.26 30.61 -13.50
N LEU A 9 17.07 30.04 -13.76
CA LEU A 9 16.71 28.69 -13.30
C LEU A 9 15.41 28.20 -13.98
N LEU A 10 15.27 28.52 -15.27
CA LEU A 10 14.27 27.90 -16.15
C LEU A 10 14.99 26.87 -17.04
N ALA A 11 15.68 25.94 -16.39
CA ALA A 11 16.44 24.86 -17.04
C ALA A 11 16.32 23.56 -16.23
N LEU A 12 15.10 23.26 -15.76
CA LEU A 12 14.78 21.98 -15.11
C LEU A 12 13.44 21.42 -15.61
N MET A 13 13.15 21.60 -16.90
CA MET A 13 11.93 21.08 -17.54
C MET A 13 12.20 20.44 -18.91
N ALA A 14 13.42 19.94 -19.12
CA ALA A 14 13.88 19.35 -20.38
C ALA A 14 14.37 17.89 -20.24
N LEU A 15 13.74 17.09 -19.38
CA LEU A 15 14.01 15.63 -19.28
C LEU A 15 12.80 14.75 -19.58
N ALA A 16 11.81 15.26 -20.32
CA ALA A 16 10.69 14.45 -20.82
C ALA A 16 10.66 14.46 -22.36
N SER A 17 11.73 13.98 -23.00
CA SER A 17 11.77 13.70 -24.44
C SER A 17 12.87 12.69 -24.78
N ALA A 18 12.82 11.51 -24.14
CA ALA A 18 13.42 10.30 -24.71
C ALA A 18 12.29 9.40 -25.23
N CYS A 19 11.47 9.93 -26.13
CA CYS A 19 10.53 9.14 -26.90
C CYS A 19 11.29 8.62 -28.14
N SER A 20 12.13 7.60 -27.95
CA SER A 20 12.67 6.85 -29.09
C SER A 20 11.52 6.11 -29.73
N ASN A 21 11.31 6.33 -31.03
CA ASN A 21 10.39 5.59 -31.91
C ASN A 21 10.82 4.12 -32.10
N GLU A 22 11.42 3.50 -31.09
CA GLU A 22 11.67 2.08 -31.07
C GLU A 22 10.39 1.38 -30.63
N THR A 23 9.75 0.71 -31.59
CA THR A 23 8.65 -0.22 -31.34
C THR A 23 9.12 -1.52 -30.67
N SER A 24 10.43 -1.62 -30.38
CA SER A 24 11.04 -2.64 -29.51
C SER A 24 10.61 -2.42 -28.06
N ILE A 25 10.54 -3.52 -27.31
CA ILE A 25 10.47 -3.51 -25.85
C ILE A 25 11.34 -4.67 -25.39
N ASN A 26 12.15 -4.46 -24.37
CA ASN A 26 12.98 -5.47 -23.74
C ASN A 26 12.52 -5.72 -22.28
N GLU A 27 13.34 -6.42 -21.50
CA GLU A 27 13.04 -6.74 -20.09
C GLU A 27 13.02 -5.50 -19.19
N ASP A 28 14.01 -4.60 -19.35
CA ASP A 28 14.13 -3.38 -18.56
C ASP A 28 12.97 -2.42 -18.86
N ASP A 29 12.64 -2.23 -20.14
CA ASP A 29 11.50 -1.43 -20.59
C ASP A 29 10.18 -1.99 -20.03
N ALA A 30 10.02 -3.32 -20.02
CA ALA A 30 8.84 -3.97 -19.46
C ALA A 30 8.73 -3.80 -17.95
N SER A 31 9.87 -3.79 -17.24
CA SER A 31 9.94 -3.54 -15.81
C SER A 31 9.50 -2.12 -15.49
N GLU A 32 10.01 -1.12 -16.22
CA GLU A 32 9.64 0.29 -16.06
C GLU A 32 8.15 0.52 -16.34
N VAL A 33 7.61 -0.07 -17.40
CA VAL A 33 6.18 0.02 -17.73
C VAL A 33 5.31 -0.55 -16.61
N ILE A 34 5.72 -1.67 -16.00
CA ILE A 34 5.00 -2.28 -14.88
C ILE A 34 5.14 -1.43 -13.61
N GLU A 35 6.32 -0.90 -13.33
CA GLU A 35 6.54 -0.02 -12.18
C GLU A 35 5.66 1.24 -12.26
N GLN A 36 5.68 1.94 -13.40
CA GLN A 36 4.81 3.10 -13.63
C GLN A 36 3.32 2.75 -13.51
N HIS A 37 2.92 1.56 -13.98
CA HIS A 37 1.55 1.08 -13.79
C HIS A 37 1.22 0.87 -12.31
N LEU A 38 2.11 0.24 -11.54
CA LEU A 38 1.93 0.00 -10.10
C LEU A 38 1.91 1.29 -9.26
N GLU A 39 2.58 2.36 -9.71
CA GLU A 39 2.48 3.68 -9.07
C GLU A 39 1.07 4.30 -9.21
N LEU A 40 0.44 4.09 -10.38
CA LEU A 40 -0.89 4.63 -10.69
C LEU A 40 -2.02 3.73 -10.19
N GLU A 41 -1.84 2.42 -10.34
CA GLU A 41 -2.78 1.35 -9.99
C GLU A 41 -2.09 0.35 -9.05
N PRO A 42 -1.88 0.73 -7.78
CA PRO A 42 -1.15 -0.11 -6.83
C PRO A 42 -1.90 -1.39 -6.52
N GLU A 43 -1.13 -2.47 -6.43
CA GLU A 43 -1.60 -3.76 -5.97
C GLU A 43 -1.50 -3.82 -4.44
N TYR A 44 -2.57 -4.26 -3.77
CA TYR A 44 -2.62 -4.32 -2.30
C TYR A 44 -3.55 -5.41 -1.80
N GLU A 45 -3.31 -5.89 -0.57
CA GLU A 45 -4.29 -6.65 0.19
C GLU A 45 -4.99 -5.77 1.22
N THR A 46 -6.27 -6.05 1.42
CA THR A 46 -7.10 -5.32 2.36
C THR A 46 -7.49 -6.16 3.56
N THR A 47 -7.74 -5.52 4.68
CA THR A 47 -8.43 -6.14 5.82
C THR A 47 -9.54 -5.23 6.34
N ILE A 48 -10.41 -5.79 7.18
CA ILE A 48 -11.43 -5.02 7.90
C ILE A 48 -10.86 -4.59 9.24
N PHE A 49 -10.68 -3.29 9.41
CA PHE A 49 -10.34 -2.67 10.68
C PHE A 49 -11.61 -2.23 11.42
N ARG A 50 -11.74 -2.57 12.70
CA ARG A 50 -12.89 -2.15 13.52
C ARG A 50 -12.53 -0.92 14.35
N PHE A 51 -13.47 0.00 14.49
CA PHE A 51 -13.33 1.20 15.33
C PHE A 51 -14.68 1.56 15.96
N GLY A 52 -14.74 2.63 16.74
CA GLY A 52 -15.87 2.98 17.59
C GLY A 52 -15.73 2.35 18.97
N GLU A 53 -16.83 1.93 19.57
CA GLU A 53 -16.81 1.27 20.88
C GLU A 53 -16.27 -0.15 20.74
N ILE A 54 -15.13 -0.43 21.38
CA ILE A 54 -14.50 -1.74 21.41
C ILE A 54 -14.30 -2.20 22.85
N LYS A 55 -14.86 -3.36 23.16
CA LYS A 55 -14.70 -4.04 24.43
C LYS A 55 -13.58 -5.08 24.34
N LEU A 56 -12.55 -4.92 25.16
CA LEU A 56 -11.38 -5.81 25.22
C LEU A 56 -11.12 -6.26 26.66
N ARG A 57 -10.61 -7.48 26.82
CA ARG A 57 -10.12 -7.99 28.11
C ARG A 57 -8.61 -7.87 28.19
N ALA A 58 -8.12 -7.38 29.34
CA ALA A 58 -6.72 -7.11 29.60
C ALA A 58 -5.80 -8.29 29.25
N ASN A 59 -6.18 -9.49 29.70
CA ASN A 59 -5.36 -10.68 29.54
C ASN A 59 -5.72 -11.47 28.30
N LYS A 60 -7.02 -11.74 28.08
CA LYS A 60 -7.46 -12.56 26.94
C LYS A 60 -7.21 -11.90 25.60
N ASP A 61 -7.41 -10.59 25.51
CA ASP A 61 -7.30 -9.82 24.26
C ASP A 61 -6.01 -9.01 24.21
N ARG A 62 -5.00 -9.38 25.02
CA ARG A 62 -3.74 -8.63 25.15
C ARG A 62 -3.07 -8.38 23.80
N GLN A 63 -3.03 -9.38 22.92
CA GLN A 63 -2.43 -9.23 21.60
C GLN A 63 -3.21 -8.24 20.73
N VAL A 64 -4.55 -8.30 20.76
CA VAL A 64 -5.40 -7.35 20.02
C VAL A 64 -5.23 -5.94 20.56
N LEU A 65 -5.27 -5.77 21.88
CA LEU A 65 -5.05 -4.48 22.55
C LEU A 65 -3.68 -3.88 22.20
N ASN A 66 -2.63 -4.70 22.12
CA ASN A 66 -1.31 -4.24 21.71
C ASN A 66 -1.28 -3.73 20.26
N LYS A 67 -2.02 -4.37 19.34
CA LYS A 67 -2.13 -3.89 17.95
C LYS A 67 -2.79 -2.51 17.88
N TYR A 68 -3.86 -2.29 18.63
CA TYR A 68 -4.50 -0.96 18.71
C TYR A 68 -3.55 0.08 19.33
N ARG A 69 -2.88 -0.23 20.44
CA ARG A 69 -1.89 0.68 21.06
C ARG A 69 -0.74 1.02 20.13
N GLN A 70 -0.32 0.08 19.27
CA GLN A 70 0.69 0.36 18.25
C GLN A 70 0.19 1.41 17.26
N LEU A 71 -1.02 1.24 16.71
CA LEU A 71 -1.62 2.23 15.81
C LEU A 71 -1.80 3.60 16.49
N GLU A 72 -2.16 3.62 17.78
CA GLU A 72 -2.29 4.84 18.57
C GLU A 72 -0.93 5.54 18.73
N SER A 73 0.12 4.79 19.08
CA SER A 73 1.48 5.34 19.21
C SER A 73 2.02 5.92 17.90
N GLN A 74 1.58 5.38 16.77
CA GLN A 74 1.90 5.87 15.44
C GLN A 74 0.98 7.03 15.01
N GLY A 75 -0.04 7.37 15.81
CA GLY A 75 -0.99 8.44 15.57
C GLY A 75 -1.99 8.14 14.46
N LEU A 76 -2.21 6.88 14.09
CA LEU A 76 -3.24 6.50 13.10
C LEU A 76 -4.63 6.44 13.73
N ILE A 77 -4.70 6.12 15.02
CA ILE A 77 -5.94 6.12 15.79
C ILE A 77 -5.79 6.92 17.07
N GLU A 78 -6.92 7.31 17.65
CA GLU A 78 -7.02 7.73 19.04
C GLU A 78 -7.79 6.66 19.83
N MET A 79 -7.35 6.34 21.05
CA MET A 79 -8.06 5.44 21.95
C MET A 79 -8.40 6.15 23.26
N THR A 80 -9.69 6.32 23.53
CA THR A 80 -10.17 6.85 24.82
C THR A 80 -10.74 5.71 25.65
N LEU A 81 -10.34 5.60 26.92
CA LEU A 81 -10.91 4.62 27.85
C LEU A 81 -12.21 5.17 28.43
N ASP A 82 -13.33 4.51 28.14
CA ASP A 82 -14.66 4.90 28.63
C ASP A 82 -15.03 4.15 29.93
N GLU A 83 -14.80 2.84 29.97
CA GLU A 83 -15.11 2.01 31.14
C GLU A 83 -13.98 1.02 31.44
N GLN A 84 -13.70 0.83 32.73
CA GLN A 84 -12.84 -0.23 33.23
C GLN A 84 -13.54 -1.01 34.34
N LYS A 85 -13.69 -2.32 34.16
CA LYS A 85 -14.40 -3.18 35.11
C LYS A 85 -13.67 -4.50 35.35
N LYS A 86 -13.41 -4.82 36.63
CA LYS A 86 -12.89 -6.14 37.01
C LYS A 86 -13.93 -7.21 36.69
N VAL A 87 -13.49 -8.29 36.05
CA VAL A 87 -14.37 -9.44 35.77
C VAL A 87 -14.55 -10.22 37.07
N PHE A 88 -15.80 -10.42 37.48
CA PHE A 88 -16.13 -11.12 38.74
C PHE A 88 -15.49 -12.51 38.79
N LEU A 89 -14.86 -12.84 39.93
CA LEU A 89 -14.10 -14.08 40.17
C LEU A 89 -12.92 -14.35 39.21
N SER A 90 -12.53 -13.38 38.39
CA SER A 90 -11.40 -13.51 37.47
C SER A 90 -10.25 -12.58 37.87
N LYS A 91 -9.03 -12.94 37.44
CA LYS A 91 -7.85 -12.06 37.46
C LYS A 91 -7.81 -11.10 36.25
N ASP A 92 -8.88 -11.07 35.47
CA ASP A 92 -9.00 -10.29 34.24
C ASP A 92 -9.84 -9.03 34.45
N THR A 93 -9.60 -8.04 33.60
CA THR A 93 -10.28 -6.74 33.61
C THR A 93 -10.79 -6.48 32.21
N THR A 94 -12.05 -6.03 32.12
CA THR A 94 -12.65 -5.57 30.88
C THR A 94 -12.43 -4.07 30.75
N PHE A 95 -12.02 -3.65 29.56
CA PHE A 95 -11.93 -2.26 29.14
C PHE A 95 -12.93 -2.03 28.00
N VAL A 96 -13.60 -0.88 28.03
CA VAL A 96 -14.38 -0.36 26.91
C VAL A 96 -13.64 0.87 26.41
N TYR A 97 -13.17 0.83 25.17
CA TYR A 97 -12.49 1.94 24.51
C TYR A 97 -13.39 2.53 23.43
N GLN A 98 -13.39 3.85 23.32
CA GLN A 98 -13.83 4.54 22.11
C GLN A 98 -12.61 4.76 21.20
N ILE A 99 -12.63 4.16 20.02
CA ILE A 99 -11.55 4.21 19.03
C ILE A 99 -11.97 5.05 17.83
N ARG A 100 -11.12 6.00 17.43
CA ARG A 100 -11.36 6.85 16.26
C ARG A 100 -10.18 6.78 15.30
N LEU A 101 -10.46 6.69 14.00
CA LEU A 101 -9.45 6.89 12.95
C LEU A 101 -9.09 8.39 12.87
N THR A 102 -7.79 8.68 12.84
CA THR A 102 -7.29 10.05 12.65
C THR A 102 -7.17 10.38 11.16
N GLU A 103 -6.94 11.65 10.84
CA GLU A 103 -6.62 12.09 9.47
C GLU A 103 -5.37 11.39 8.92
N LYS A 104 -4.39 11.05 9.77
CA LYS A 104 -3.16 10.37 9.36
C LYS A 104 -3.43 8.98 8.76
N ALA A 105 -4.52 8.32 9.14
CA ALA A 105 -4.88 7.02 8.59
C ALA A 105 -5.51 7.11 7.19
N ALA A 106 -5.97 8.29 6.74
CA ALA A 106 -6.74 8.46 5.51
C ALA A 106 -6.11 7.81 4.25
N PRO A 107 -4.77 7.89 4.01
CA PRO A 107 -4.16 7.27 2.82
C PRO A 107 -4.28 5.74 2.76
N LEU A 108 -4.53 5.09 3.92
CA LEU A 108 -4.64 3.65 4.04
C LEU A 108 -6.09 3.17 4.11
N VAL A 109 -7.06 4.09 4.17
CA VAL A 109 -8.48 3.77 4.29
C VAL A 109 -9.16 3.88 2.94
N LEU A 110 -9.75 2.78 2.48
CA LEU A 110 -10.42 2.69 1.17
C LEU A 110 -11.92 2.99 1.27
N GLU A 111 -12.54 2.47 2.32
CA GLU A 111 -13.97 2.61 2.58
C GLU A 111 -14.20 2.73 4.09
N GLN A 112 -15.14 3.59 4.49
CA GLN A 112 -15.51 3.80 5.88
C GLN A 112 -17.00 3.54 6.09
N GLY A 113 -17.29 2.62 7.00
CA GLY A 113 -18.62 2.41 7.56
C GLY A 113 -18.77 3.06 8.94
N LYS A 114 -19.84 2.70 9.65
CA LYS A 114 -20.14 3.24 10.98
C LYS A 114 -19.15 2.79 12.06
N ASP A 115 -18.75 1.52 12.03
CA ASP A 115 -17.98 0.83 13.07
C ASP A 115 -16.76 0.06 12.52
N ARG A 116 -16.48 0.26 11.23
CA ARG A 116 -15.46 -0.49 10.50
C ARG A 116 -14.96 0.29 9.29
N ALA A 117 -13.74 0.00 8.88
CA ALA A 117 -13.14 0.50 7.65
C ALA A 117 -12.47 -0.65 6.89
N THR A 118 -12.53 -0.58 5.57
CA THR A 118 -11.67 -1.39 4.70
C THR A 118 -10.35 -0.65 4.55
N VAL A 119 -9.25 -1.27 4.98
CA VAL A 119 -7.91 -0.64 5.01
C VAL A 119 -6.90 -1.47 4.22
N LYS A 120 -5.93 -0.78 3.63
CA LYS A 120 -4.74 -1.41 3.03
C LYS A 120 -3.88 -2.00 4.14
N ALA A 121 -3.62 -3.30 4.08
CA ALA A 121 -2.81 -4.04 5.06
C ALA A 121 -1.44 -4.47 4.49
N LEU A 122 -1.38 -4.68 3.18
CA LEU A 122 -0.16 -4.95 2.42
C LEU A 122 -0.20 -4.16 1.13
N ASN A 123 0.93 -3.59 0.74
CA ASN A 123 1.17 -3.16 -0.63
C ASN A 123 2.07 -4.19 -1.32
N TYR A 124 1.92 -4.32 -2.63
CA TYR A 124 2.79 -5.14 -3.47
C TYR A 124 3.64 -4.22 -4.33
N ILE A 125 4.95 -4.33 -4.18
CA ILE A 125 5.93 -3.52 -4.90
C ILE A 125 6.83 -4.42 -5.74
N LEU A 126 7.37 -3.91 -6.83
CA LEU A 126 8.26 -4.66 -7.71
C LEU A 126 9.49 -5.13 -6.93
N ASP A 127 9.87 -6.39 -7.14
CA ASP A 127 11.09 -6.95 -6.60
C ASP A 127 12.24 -6.73 -7.61
N GLU A 128 12.88 -5.57 -7.55
CA GLU A 128 13.98 -5.14 -8.44
C GLU A 128 15.15 -6.14 -8.49
N ASP A 129 15.33 -6.94 -7.45
CA ASP A 129 16.40 -7.95 -7.37
C ASP A 129 16.08 -9.23 -8.18
N LYS A 130 14.85 -9.38 -8.69
CA LYS A 130 14.42 -10.54 -9.45
C LYS A 130 14.19 -10.21 -10.92
N PRO A 131 14.68 -11.05 -11.85
CA PRO A 131 14.50 -10.82 -13.27
C PRO A 131 13.02 -10.89 -13.66
N VAL A 132 12.66 -10.12 -14.68
CA VAL A 132 11.32 -10.12 -15.25
C VAL A 132 11.28 -11.15 -16.37
N ASN A 133 10.39 -12.15 -16.23
CA ASN A 133 10.21 -13.12 -17.30
C ASN A 133 9.37 -12.48 -18.42
N PHE A 134 10.08 -11.95 -19.42
CA PHE A 134 9.52 -11.24 -20.55
C PHE A 134 9.37 -12.14 -21.78
N VAL A 135 8.15 -12.20 -22.32
CA VAL A 135 7.81 -12.94 -23.52
C VAL A 135 7.11 -12.03 -24.52
N LYS A 136 7.82 -11.63 -25.57
CA LYS A 136 7.22 -10.93 -26.71
C LYS A 136 6.28 -11.87 -27.46
N SER A 137 5.00 -11.54 -27.47
CA SER A 137 3.99 -12.33 -28.19
C SER A 137 3.91 -11.95 -29.67
N ASN A 138 3.99 -10.65 -29.97
CA ASN A 138 4.14 -10.11 -31.32
C ASN A 138 4.71 -8.67 -31.25
N ASN A 139 4.73 -7.95 -32.37
CA ASN A 139 5.28 -6.59 -32.45
C ASN A 139 4.47 -5.51 -31.71
N LYS A 140 3.31 -5.84 -31.15
CA LYS A 140 2.42 -4.89 -30.44
C LYS A 140 1.96 -5.39 -29.08
N THR A 141 2.30 -6.62 -28.71
CA THR A 141 1.88 -7.22 -27.44
C THR A 141 2.99 -8.06 -26.84
N ALA A 142 3.15 -7.99 -25.54
CA ALA A 142 4.07 -8.81 -24.78
C ALA A 142 3.42 -9.26 -23.45
N LYS A 143 4.04 -10.23 -22.80
CA LYS A 143 3.70 -10.62 -21.43
C LYS A 143 4.95 -10.48 -20.59
N ALA A 144 4.80 -9.94 -19.40
CA ALA A 144 5.87 -9.82 -18.43
C ALA A 144 5.38 -10.39 -17.11
N THR A 145 6.08 -11.41 -16.63
CA THR A 145 5.82 -12.04 -15.35
C THR A 145 6.85 -11.55 -14.34
N VAL A 146 6.37 -10.87 -13.31
CA VAL A 146 7.17 -10.23 -12.28
C VAL A 146 6.94 -10.89 -10.92
N SER A 147 7.92 -10.76 -10.04
CA SER A 147 7.74 -11.01 -8.61
C SER A 147 7.43 -9.71 -7.91
N LEU A 148 6.39 -9.71 -7.07
CA LEU A 148 6.03 -8.57 -6.23
C LEU A 148 6.26 -8.93 -4.77
N LYS A 149 7.12 -8.16 -4.10
CA LYS A 149 7.40 -8.33 -2.66
C LYS A 149 6.32 -7.66 -1.83
N LYS A 150 6.01 -8.26 -0.68
CA LYS A 150 5.07 -7.71 0.29
C LYS A 150 5.70 -6.55 1.05
N ALA A 151 5.02 -5.40 1.05
CA ALA A 151 5.35 -4.25 1.88
C ALA A 151 4.24 -4.05 2.91
N GLU A 152 4.54 -4.34 4.18
CA GLU A 152 3.58 -4.22 5.28
C GLU A 152 3.17 -2.77 5.54
N THR A 153 1.87 -2.53 5.72
CA THR A 153 1.36 -1.26 6.23
C THR A 153 1.19 -1.34 7.75
N GLU A 154 0.86 -0.22 8.38
CA GLU A 154 0.54 -0.15 9.81
C GLU A 154 -0.66 -1.01 10.19
N PHE A 155 -1.57 -1.29 9.25
CA PHE A 155 -2.72 -2.17 9.46
C PHE A 155 -2.41 -3.66 9.21
N TYR A 156 -1.21 -4.02 8.75
CA TYR A 156 -0.79 -5.40 8.54
C TYR A 156 -1.07 -6.36 9.72
N PRO A 157 -0.89 -5.96 11.00
CA PRO A 157 -1.20 -6.84 12.12
C PRO A 157 -2.66 -7.29 12.20
N PHE A 158 -3.58 -6.63 11.49
CA PHE A 158 -5.01 -6.97 11.42
C PHE A 158 -5.36 -7.83 10.19
N LEU A 159 -4.40 -8.14 9.33
CA LEU A 159 -4.59 -9.05 8.21
C LEU A 159 -4.63 -10.50 8.70
N ASN A 160 -5.59 -11.28 8.17
CA ASN A 160 -5.58 -12.72 8.34
C ASN A 160 -4.48 -13.32 7.44
N LYS A 161 -3.46 -13.92 8.07
CA LYS A 161 -2.31 -14.47 7.36
C LYS A 161 -2.64 -15.85 6.80
N ASP A 162 -3.22 -15.89 5.61
CA ASP A 162 -3.57 -17.14 4.94
C ASP A 162 -2.47 -17.64 3.98
N SER A 163 -1.43 -16.83 3.75
CA SER A 163 -0.32 -17.14 2.83
C SER A 163 1.03 -17.19 3.56
N ASN A 164 1.76 -18.31 3.36
CA ASN A 164 3.12 -18.53 3.86
C ASN A 164 4.21 -18.10 2.86
N SER A 165 3.91 -17.16 1.96
CA SER A 165 4.86 -16.61 0.99
C SER A 165 5.13 -15.13 1.25
N ASP A 166 6.38 -14.70 1.08
CA ASP A 166 6.80 -13.29 1.21
C ASP A 166 6.60 -12.48 -0.09
N PHE A 167 6.21 -13.15 -1.18
CA PHE A 167 5.99 -12.54 -2.48
C PHE A 167 4.81 -13.19 -3.21
N ILE A 168 4.34 -12.51 -4.26
CA ILE A 168 3.44 -13.09 -5.26
C ILE A 168 4.09 -12.99 -6.64
N THR A 169 3.69 -13.87 -7.56
CA THR A 169 4.05 -13.78 -8.97
C THR A 169 2.84 -13.30 -9.75
N LYS A 170 2.99 -12.25 -10.56
CA LYS A 170 1.91 -11.68 -11.37
C LYS A 170 2.36 -11.51 -12.81
N THR A 171 1.47 -11.82 -13.74
CA THR A 171 1.72 -11.67 -15.19
C THR A 171 0.90 -10.50 -15.70
N TYR A 172 1.60 -9.50 -16.23
CA TYR A 172 1.02 -8.34 -16.88
C TYR A 172 1.05 -8.53 -18.39
N LYS A 173 -0.02 -8.10 -19.06
CA LYS A 173 -0.08 -8.06 -20.51
C LYS A 173 0.24 -6.63 -20.94
N LEU A 174 1.26 -6.49 -21.77
CA LEU A 174 1.72 -5.20 -22.27
C LEU A 174 1.23 -5.01 -23.71
N ARG A 175 0.81 -3.80 -24.04
CA ARG A 175 0.33 -3.44 -25.38
C ARG A 175 0.89 -2.11 -25.84
N LEU A 176 1.42 -2.10 -27.06
CA LEU A 176 1.87 -0.87 -27.72
C LEU A 176 0.67 -0.08 -28.24
N LYS A 177 0.49 1.14 -27.74
CA LYS A 177 -0.43 2.16 -28.26
C LYS A 177 0.33 3.16 -29.12
N LYS A 178 -0.28 3.59 -30.22
CA LYS A 178 0.35 4.48 -31.21
C LYS A 178 0.80 5.82 -30.62
N ASP A 179 0.09 6.34 -29.62
CA ASP A 179 0.30 7.70 -29.12
C ASP A 179 0.93 7.75 -27.72
N LYS A 180 0.97 6.61 -27.01
CA LYS A 180 1.38 6.54 -25.60
C LYS A 180 2.56 5.60 -25.33
N GLY A 181 3.00 4.82 -26.33
CA GLY A 181 4.00 3.78 -26.11
C GLY A 181 3.41 2.50 -25.53
N TRP A 182 4.22 1.73 -24.83
CA TRP A 182 3.81 0.48 -24.19
C TRP A 182 3.10 0.76 -22.86
N GLU A 183 1.96 0.11 -22.62
CA GLU A 183 1.21 0.19 -21.36
C GLU A 183 0.71 -1.19 -20.95
N VAL A 184 0.38 -1.35 -19.67
CA VAL A 184 -0.37 -2.52 -19.17
C VAL A 184 -1.81 -2.45 -19.71
N GLU A 185 -2.30 -3.57 -20.26
CA GLU A 185 -3.66 -3.74 -20.82
C GLU A 185 -4.70 -4.19 -19.79
#